data_AF-A0A084JX77-F1
#
_entry.id   AF-A0A084JX77-F1
#
_cell.length_a   1.000
_cell.length_b   1.000
_cell.length_c   1.000
_cell.angle_alpha   90.00
_cell.angle_beta   90.00
_cell.angle_gamma   90.00
#
_symmetry.space_group_name_H-M   'P 1'
#
loop_
_entity.id
_entity.type
_entity.pdbx_description
1 polymer ?
#
loop_
_entity_poly.entity_id
_entity_poly.type
_entity_poly.pdbx_seq_one_letter_code
_entity_poly.pdbx_strand_id
1 'polypeptide(L)'
;MKSFLLSISFVFLSLISIAQKDYKKELVEPMIEIVGDDYVIEEFMIIKSKGESIQMHLKAQMPQDCMVHRDRLIALTTMFMTKLTDEISANGEVEEIDSLIGEADMIIKIFVTDDGLQLAISAAGETKRETLSWKQVYEEM
;
A
#
# COMPACT_ATOMS: atom_id res chain seq x y z
N MET A 1 16.85 15.61 42.76
CA MET A 1 17.19 14.56 41.77
C MET A 1 16.14 13.46 41.68
N LYS A 2 15.71 12.84 42.80
CA LYS A 2 14.68 11.77 42.77
C LYS A 2 13.33 12.19 42.16
N SER A 3 12.84 13.41 42.42
CA SER A 3 11.56 13.90 41.83
C SER A 3 11.66 14.24 40.34
N PHE A 4 12.85 14.63 39.87
CA PHE A 4 13.10 14.96 38.45
C PHE A 4 13.15 13.70 37.59
N LEU A 5 13.81 12.65 38.09
CA LEU A 5 13.80 11.30 37.48
C LEU A 5 12.38 10.72 37.40
N LEU A 6 11.57 10.92 38.45
CA LEU A 6 10.18 10.49 38.46
C LEU A 6 9.32 11.23 37.43
N SER A 7 9.55 12.53 37.24
CA SER A 7 8.84 13.32 36.22
C SER A 7 9.22 12.90 34.80
N ILE A 8 10.50 12.63 34.54
CA ILE A 8 10.96 12.10 33.24
C ILE A 8 10.32 10.73 32.97
N SER A 9 10.31 9.84 33.96
CA SER A 9 9.70 8.53 33.80
C SER A 9 8.20 8.60 33.53
N PHE A 10 7.50 9.58 34.10
CA PHE A 10 6.07 9.81 33.87
C PHE A 10 5.79 10.33 32.45
N VAL A 11 6.64 11.21 31.92
CA VAL A 11 6.56 11.67 30.52
C VAL A 11 6.78 10.51 29.56
N PHE A 12 7.80 9.67 29.79
CA PHE A 12 8.04 8.48 28.95
C PHE A 12 6.87 7.48 28.99
N LEU A 13 6.25 7.26 30.15
CA LEU A 13 5.07 6.38 30.27
C LEU A 13 3.85 6.92 29.52
N SER A 14 3.66 8.23 29.46
CA SER A 14 2.54 8.85 28.72
C SER A 14 2.68 8.73 27.19
N LEU A 15 3.90 8.60 26.67
CA LEU A 15 4.16 8.42 25.24
C LEU A 15 3.87 6.97 24.78
N ILE A 16 3.97 5.98 25.67
CA ILE A 16 3.70 4.57 25.33
C ILE A 16 2.22 4.34 25.03
N SER A 17 1.31 5.08 25.68
CA SER A 17 -0.14 4.99 25.41
C SER A 17 -0.55 5.48 24.03
N ILE A 18 0.26 6.34 23.40
CA ILE A 18 0.04 6.83 22.03
C ILE A 18 0.57 5.83 20.99
N ALA A 19 1.52 4.96 21.39
CA ALA A 19 2.12 3.95 20.54
C ALA A 19 1.32 2.63 20.48
N GLN A 20 0.19 2.51 21.19
CA GLN A 20 -0.69 1.34 21.06
C GLN A 20 -1.49 1.44 19.75
N LYS A 21 -1.17 0.55 18.80
CA LYS A 21 -1.87 0.42 17.52
C LYS A 21 -3.35 0.05 17.78
N ASP A 22 -4.28 0.91 17.37
CA ASP A 22 -5.72 0.69 17.53
C ASP A 22 -6.26 -0.17 16.38
N TYR A 23 -6.06 -1.48 16.49
CA TYR A 23 -6.50 -2.46 15.48
C TYR A 23 -8.00 -2.38 15.18
N LYS A 24 -8.83 -1.88 16.12
CA LYS A 24 -10.27 -1.75 15.88
C LYS A 24 -10.56 -0.64 14.88
N LYS A 25 -9.79 0.45 14.92
CA LYS A 25 -9.91 1.55 13.97
C LYS A 25 -9.47 1.12 12.56
N GLU A 26 -8.36 0.41 12.48
CA GLU A 26 -7.79 -0.15 11.24
C GLU A 26 -8.76 -1.15 10.57
N LEU A 27 -9.39 -2.05 11.34
CA LEU A 27 -10.34 -3.03 10.80
C LEU A 27 -11.65 -2.44 10.24
N VAL A 28 -11.98 -1.20 10.60
CA VAL A 28 -13.21 -0.52 10.14
C VAL A 28 -12.91 0.46 9.01
N GLU A 29 -11.63 0.74 8.75
CA GLU A 29 -11.21 1.62 7.69
C GLU A 29 -11.57 1.02 6.33
N PRO A 30 -12.24 1.77 5.45
CA PRO A 30 -12.62 1.25 4.16
C PRO A 30 -11.36 1.04 3.32
N MET A 31 -11.11 -0.21 2.94
CA MET A 31 -10.02 -0.58 2.02
C MET A 31 -10.13 0.11 0.65
N ILE A 32 -11.30 0.66 0.33
CA ILE A 32 -11.58 1.31 -0.94
C ILE A 32 -12.25 2.66 -0.71
N GLU A 33 -11.68 3.67 -1.35
CA GLU A 33 -12.21 5.02 -1.39
C GLU A 33 -12.90 5.28 -2.72
N ILE A 34 -13.84 6.23 -2.72
CA ILE A 34 -14.46 6.73 -3.93
C ILE A 34 -13.92 8.14 -4.17
N VAL A 35 -13.12 8.30 -5.24
CA VAL A 35 -12.49 9.57 -5.60
C VAL A 35 -12.98 9.96 -6.99
N GLY A 36 -13.94 10.89 -7.04
CA GLY A 36 -14.64 11.22 -8.28
C GLY A 36 -15.49 10.04 -8.75
N ASP A 37 -15.28 9.63 -10.01
CA ASP A 37 -16.00 8.51 -10.64
C ASP A 37 -15.24 7.17 -10.51
N ASP A 38 -14.14 7.13 -9.77
CA ASP A 38 -13.30 5.95 -9.59
C ASP A 38 -13.40 5.36 -8.18
N TYR A 39 -13.38 4.04 -8.12
CA TYR A 39 -12.92 3.30 -6.94
C TYR A 39 -11.39 3.35 -6.87
N VAL A 40 -10.84 3.68 -5.71
CA VAL A 40 -9.40 3.82 -5.49
C VAL A 40 -8.97 3.06 -4.24
N ILE A 41 -7.85 2.34 -4.32
CA ILE A 41 -7.15 1.72 -3.19
C ILE A 41 -5.75 2.32 -3.18
N GLU A 42 -5.36 2.93 -2.05
CA GLU A 42 -4.00 3.42 -1.83
C GLU A 42 -3.36 2.67 -0.67
N GLU A 43 -2.14 2.18 -0.89
CA GLU A 43 -1.36 1.46 0.09
C GLU A 43 0.03 2.07 0.13
N PHE A 44 0.56 2.27 1.34
CA PHE A 44 1.90 2.81 1.55
C PHE A 44 2.72 1.85 2.40
N MET A 45 3.98 1.63 2.01
CA MET A 45 4.86 0.79 2.80
C MET A 45 6.33 1.16 2.65
N ILE A 46 7.10 0.73 3.64
CA ILE A 46 8.55 0.77 3.64
C ILE A 46 9.07 -0.65 3.41
N ILE A 47 9.92 -0.78 2.40
CA ILE A 47 10.64 -2.02 2.13
C ILE A 47 12.08 -1.82 2.62
N LYS A 48 12.52 -2.68 3.54
CA LYS A 48 13.88 -2.64 4.13
C LYS A 48 14.67 -3.85 3.65
N SER A 49 15.83 -3.63 3.04
CA SER A 49 16.75 -4.71 2.67
C SER A 49 18.19 -4.23 2.74
N LYS A 50 19.08 -5.05 3.32
CA LYS A 50 20.54 -4.82 3.34
C LYS A 50 20.98 -3.43 3.82
N GLY A 51 20.23 -2.81 4.73
CA GLY A 51 20.52 -1.48 5.29
C GLY A 51 19.99 -0.31 4.46
N GLU A 52 19.32 -0.59 3.35
CA GLU A 52 18.58 0.39 2.55
C GLU A 52 17.07 0.29 2.88
N SER A 53 16.37 1.42 2.74
CA SER A 53 14.92 1.51 2.90
C SER A 53 14.34 2.29 1.74
N ILE A 54 13.29 1.77 1.12
CA ILE A 54 12.54 2.47 0.07
C ILE A 54 11.08 2.65 0.50
N GLN A 55 10.52 3.82 0.21
CA GLN A 55 9.10 4.10 0.36
C GLN A 55 8.36 3.77 -0.93
N MET A 56 7.36 2.91 -0.84
CA MET A 56 6.51 2.53 -1.95
C MET A 56 5.09 3.07 -1.76
N HIS A 57 4.53 3.59 -2.84
CA HIS A 57 3.11 3.93 -2.96
C HIS A 57 2.47 3.04 -4.02
N LEU A 58 1.56 2.17 -3.61
CA LEU A 58 0.69 1.46 -4.53
C LEU A 58 -0.65 2.20 -4.64
N LYS A 59 -1.09 2.44 -5.87
CA LYS A 59 -2.40 2.99 -6.18
C LYS A 59 -3.12 2.11 -7.19
N ALA A 60 -4.21 1.47 -6.78
CA ALA A 60 -5.10 0.77 -7.69
C ALA A 60 -6.36 1.61 -7.95
N GLN A 61 -6.80 1.68 -9.19
CA GLN A 61 -7.99 2.45 -9.57
C GLN A 61 -8.85 1.74 -10.62
N MET A 62 -10.15 1.96 -10.53
CA MET A 62 -11.15 1.40 -11.43
C MET A 62 -12.38 2.32 -11.53
N PRO A 63 -12.92 2.59 -12.73
CA PRO A 63 -14.17 3.33 -12.87
C PRO A 63 -15.33 2.64 -12.14
N GLN A 64 -16.24 3.42 -11.56
CA GLN A 64 -17.40 2.91 -10.84
C GLN A 64 -18.41 2.20 -11.77
N ASP A 65 -18.44 2.58 -13.04
CA ASP A 65 -19.29 2.02 -14.08
C ASP A 65 -18.64 0.85 -14.85
N CYS A 66 -17.43 0.45 -14.45
CA CYS A 66 -16.72 -0.69 -15.02
C CYS A 66 -17.52 -1.99 -14.86
N MET A 67 -17.50 -2.84 -15.88
CA MET A 67 -18.08 -4.19 -15.88
C MET A 67 -17.45 -5.07 -14.79
N VAL A 68 -16.19 -4.82 -14.45
CA VAL A 68 -15.48 -5.52 -13.37
C VAL A 68 -16.01 -5.04 -12.03
N HIS A 69 -16.52 -5.97 -11.22
CA HIS A 69 -17.03 -5.62 -9.89
C HIS A 69 -15.92 -5.13 -8.96
N ARG A 70 -16.24 -4.16 -8.09
CA ARG A 70 -15.35 -3.57 -7.07
C ARG A 70 -14.52 -4.60 -6.31
N ASP A 71 -15.13 -5.70 -5.88
CA ASP A 71 -14.44 -6.72 -5.09
C ASP A 71 -13.31 -7.43 -5.88
N ARG A 72 -13.33 -7.37 -7.21
CA ARG A 72 -12.22 -7.85 -8.05
C ARG A 72 -11.03 -6.90 -8.01
N LEU A 73 -11.24 -5.58 -7.92
CA LEU A 73 -10.16 -4.62 -7.70
C LEU A 73 -9.47 -4.89 -6.35
N ILE A 74 -10.28 -5.12 -5.31
CA ILE A 74 -9.78 -5.50 -3.98
C ILE A 74 -8.97 -6.80 -4.08
N ALA A 75 -9.55 -7.86 -4.63
CA ALA A 75 -8.88 -9.15 -4.73
C ALA A 75 -7.56 -9.07 -5.54
N LEU A 76 -7.56 -8.36 -6.67
CA LEU A 76 -6.37 -8.17 -7.49
C LEU A 76 -5.27 -7.44 -6.71
N THR A 77 -5.63 -6.36 -6.02
CA THR A 77 -4.70 -5.55 -5.23
C THR A 77 -4.12 -6.36 -4.08
N THR A 78 -4.96 -7.09 -3.33
CA THR A 78 -4.52 -7.99 -2.25
C THR A 78 -3.60 -9.10 -2.78
N MET A 79 -3.93 -9.72 -3.92
CA MET A 79 -3.09 -10.76 -4.51
C MET A 79 -1.73 -10.21 -4.93
N PHE A 80 -1.72 -9.03 -5.57
CA PHE A 80 -0.49 -8.35 -5.95
C PHE A 80 0.38 -8.04 -4.73
N MET A 81 -0.20 -7.44 -3.70
CA MET A 81 0.51 -7.11 -2.46
C MET A 81 1.02 -8.34 -1.73
N THR A 82 0.23 -9.42 -1.66
CA THR A 82 0.67 -10.68 -1.07
C THR A 82 1.89 -11.23 -1.79
N LYS A 83 1.85 -11.28 -3.14
CA LYS A 83 2.97 -11.75 -3.95
C LYS A 83 4.21 -10.89 -3.81
N LEU A 84 4.03 -9.57 -3.85
CA LEU A 84 5.13 -8.62 -3.69
C LEU A 84 5.79 -8.78 -2.31
N THR A 85 4.99 -8.85 -1.25
CA THR A 85 5.49 -9.05 0.12
C THR A 85 6.18 -10.39 0.27
N ASP A 86 5.64 -11.47 -0.31
CA ASP A 86 6.28 -12.80 -0.28
C ASP A 86 7.67 -12.76 -0.96
N GLU A 87 7.76 -12.11 -2.12
CA GLU A 87 9.02 -11.97 -2.87
C GLU A 87 10.07 -11.13 -2.11
N ILE A 88 9.63 -10.04 -1.49
CA ILE A 88 10.50 -9.15 -0.72
C ILE A 88 10.95 -9.82 0.59
N SER A 89 10.03 -10.47 1.30
CA SER A 89 10.28 -11.09 2.60
C SER A 89 11.34 -12.20 2.53
N ALA A 90 11.64 -12.73 1.34
CA ALA A 90 12.76 -13.63 1.13
C ALA A 90 14.13 -13.00 1.45
N ASN A 91 14.28 -11.67 1.32
CA ASN A 91 15.55 -10.96 1.48
C ASN A 91 15.43 -9.60 2.20
N GLY A 92 14.30 -9.31 2.82
CA GLY A 92 13.99 -8.02 3.41
C GLY A 92 12.79 -8.08 4.35
N GLU A 93 12.40 -6.90 4.83
CA GLU A 93 11.23 -6.69 5.67
C GLU A 93 10.30 -5.68 4.99
N VAL A 94 9.00 -5.89 5.16
CA VAL A 94 7.95 -4.99 4.69
C VAL A 94 7.23 -4.42 5.90
N GLU A 95 7.11 -3.10 5.96
CA GLU A 95 6.38 -2.38 6.99
C GLU A 95 5.31 -1.51 6.34
N GLU A 96 4.04 -1.78 6.63
CA GLU A 96 2.92 -0.93 6.22
C GLU A 96 2.95 0.38 7.02
N ILE A 97 2.70 1.51 6.33
CA ILE A 97 2.67 2.86 6.92
C ILE A 97 1.39 3.58 6.52
N ASP A 98 0.90 4.49 7.37
CA ASP A 98 -0.35 5.20 7.09
C ASP A 98 -0.21 6.25 5.97
N SER A 99 1.00 6.79 5.77
CA SER A 99 1.27 7.83 4.77
C SER A 99 2.77 7.95 4.45
N LEU A 100 3.09 8.52 3.29
CA LEU A 100 4.46 8.78 2.87
C LEU A 100 5.12 9.90 3.68
N ILE A 101 6.41 9.74 3.95
CA ILE A 101 7.29 10.80 4.43
C ILE A 101 8.00 11.42 3.21
N GLY A 102 7.44 12.50 2.67
CA GLY A 102 7.97 13.15 1.47
C GLY A 102 7.48 12.50 0.16
N GLU A 103 8.40 12.15 -0.74
CA GLU A 103 8.08 11.50 -2.02
C GLU A 103 8.36 10.00 -1.95
N ALA A 104 7.59 9.21 -2.70
CA ALA A 104 7.83 7.77 -2.82
C ALA A 104 9.02 7.50 -3.75
N ASP A 105 9.88 6.56 -3.35
CA ASP A 105 10.97 6.05 -4.18
C ASP A 105 10.46 5.17 -5.32
N MET A 106 9.33 4.48 -5.08
CA MET A 106 8.64 3.64 -6.03
C MET A 106 7.14 3.91 -6.02
N ILE A 107 6.54 4.06 -7.21
CA ILE A 107 5.10 4.19 -7.38
C ILE A 107 4.61 3.08 -8.29
N ILE A 108 3.71 2.24 -7.79
CA ILE A 108 3.04 1.20 -8.56
C ILE A 108 1.60 1.64 -8.78
N LYS A 109 1.17 1.70 -10.04
CA LYS A 109 -0.22 2.02 -10.40
C LYS A 109 -0.85 0.85 -11.12
N ILE A 110 -2.03 0.45 -10.64
CA ILE A 110 -2.86 -0.59 -11.24
C ILE A 110 -4.12 0.09 -11.76
N PHE A 111 -4.36 0.01 -13.07
CA PHE A 111 -5.55 0.56 -13.71
C PHE A 111 -6.41 -0.58 -14.23
N VAL A 112 -7.64 -0.67 -13.74
CA VAL A 112 -8.62 -1.65 -14.18
C VAL A 112 -9.70 -0.94 -14.99
N THR A 113 -9.98 -1.43 -16.19
CA THR A 113 -10.97 -0.86 -17.12
C THR A 113 -11.78 -1.97 -17.77
N ASP A 114 -12.83 -1.61 -18.51
CA ASP A 114 -13.60 -2.58 -19.30
C ASP A 114 -12.76 -3.33 -20.34
N ASP A 115 -11.70 -2.69 -20.85
CA ASP A 115 -10.85 -3.26 -21.90
C ASP A 115 -9.72 -4.14 -21.34
N GLY A 116 -9.33 -3.94 -20.10
CA GLY A 116 -8.26 -4.70 -19.48
C GLY A 116 -7.59 -4.04 -18.27
N LEU A 117 -6.37 -4.50 -18.03
CA LEU A 117 -5.50 -4.12 -16.93
C LEU A 117 -4.27 -3.39 -17.45
N GLN A 118 -3.88 -2.30 -16.81
CA GLN A 118 -2.57 -1.70 -17.00
C GLN A 118 -1.81 -1.61 -15.67
N LEU A 119 -0.58 -2.10 -15.65
CA LEU A 119 0.37 -1.93 -14.56
C LEU A 119 1.41 -0.89 -14.98
N ALA A 120 1.63 0.13 -14.16
CA ALA A 120 2.67 1.12 -14.36
C ALA A 120 3.56 1.20 -13.11
N ILE A 121 4.84 0.89 -13.28
CA ILE A 121 5.84 0.95 -12.20
C ILE A 121 6.76 2.12 -12.49
N SER A 122 6.82 3.08 -11.58
CA SER A 122 7.75 4.22 -11.64
C SER A 122 8.77 4.12 -10.53
N ALA A 123 10.05 4.08 -10.87
CA ALA A 123 11.16 4.05 -9.92
C ALA A 123 12.38 4.74 -10.54
N ALA A 124 13.18 5.44 -9.73
CA ALA A 124 14.39 6.13 -10.19
C ALA A 124 14.17 7.08 -11.40
N GLY A 125 12.99 7.67 -11.52
CA GLY A 125 12.62 8.58 -12.61
C GLY A 125 12.20 7.90 -13.92
N GLU A 126 12.23 6.57 -13.99
CA GLU A 126 11.74 5.80 -15.15
C GLU A 126 10.39 5.18 -14.86
N THR A 127 9.53 5.12 -15.88
CA THR A 127 8.22 4.44 -15.80
C THR A 127 8.15 3.32 -16.82
N LYS A 128 8.01 2.08 -16.34
CA LYS A 128 7.67 0.92 -17.17
C LYS A 128 6.16 0.71 -17.12
N ARG A 129 5.56 0.42 -18.28
CA ARG A 129 4.13 0.10 -18.39
C ARG A 129 3.95 -1.25 -19.06
N GLU A 130 2.99 -1.99 -18.55
CA GLU A 130 2.51 -3.24 -19.13
C GLU A 130 0.99 -3.18 -19.21
N THR A 131 0.43 -3.57 -20.35
CA THR A 131 -1.01 -3.49 -20.60
C THR A 131 -1.48 -4.81 -21.14
N LEU A 132 -2.44 -5.40 -20.43
CA LEU A 132 -2.99 -6.71 -20.69
C LEU A 132 -4.49 -6.55 -20.93
N SER A 133 -4.97 -7.02 -22.07
CA SER A 133 -6.40 -7.21 -22.28
C SER A 133 -6.93 -8.30 -21.34
N TRP A 134 -8.23 -8.30 -21.05
CA TRP A 134 -8.83 -9.37 -20.24
C TRP A 134 -8.59 -10.76 -20.81
N LYS A 135 -8.56 -10.88 -22.14
CA LYS A 135 -8.24 -12.16 -22.81
C LYS A 135 -6.86 -12.67 -22.39
N GLN A 136 -5.84 -11.81 -22.38
CA GLN A 136 -4.48 -12.19 -21.98
C GLN A 136 -4.42 -12.53 -20.49
N VAL A 137 -5.09 -11.76 -19.64
CA VAL A 137 -5.18 -12.06 -18.19
C VAL A 137 -5.76 -13.45 -17.95
N TYR A 138 -6.82 -13.84 -18.68
CA TYR A 138 -7.42 -15.17 -18.54
C TYR A 138 -6.59 -16.31 -19.15
N GLU A 139 -5.70 -16.03 -20.10
CA GLU A 139 -4.82 -17.03 -20.71
C GLU A 139 -3.57 -17.30 -19.86
N GLU A 140 -3.17 -16.34 -19.01
CA GLU A 140 -2.00 -16.42 -18.13
C GLU A 140 -2.32 -16.93 -16.71
N MET A 141 -3.60 -17.05 -16.35
CA MET A 141 -4.10 -17.60 -15.08
C MET A 141 -4.40 -19.10 -15.16
#